data_AF-A0A2H3AZB3-F1
#
_entry.id   AF-A0A2H3AZB3-F1
#
_cell.length_a   1.000
_cell.length_b   1.000
_cell.length_c   1.000
_cell.angle_alpha   90.00
_cell.angle_beta   90.00
_cell.angle_gamma   90.00
#
_symmetry.space_group_name_H-M   'P 1'
#
loop_
_entity.id
_entity.type
_entity.pdbx_description
1 polymer ?
#
loop_
_entity_poly.entity_id
_entity_poly.type
_entity_poly.pdbx_seq_one_letter_code
_entity_poly.pdbx_strand_id
1 'polypeptide(L)' 'IQCEQSNCKFSPFHPASCKTPVCQRTCWQYLRYPERYSPNIDGYCPSCSQAMGHHYYYQ' A
#
# COMPACT_ATOMS: atom_id res chain seq x y z
N ILE A 1 18.02 -5.64 6.46
CA ILE A 1 17.08 -5.86 5.33
C ILE A 1 17.90 -6.50 4.22
N GLN A 2 17.69 -7.78 3.92
CA GLN A 2 18.34 -8.40 2.76
C GLN A 2 17.65 -7.85 1.51
N CYS A 3 18.26 -6.86 0.87
CA CYS A 3 17.72 -6.16 -0.29
C CYS A 3 18.12 -6.88 -1.59
N GLU A 4 17.95 -8.19 -1.62
CA GLU A 4 18.21 -9.02 -2.81
C GLU A 4 16.93 -9.30 -3.61
N GLN A 5 15.78 -8.82 -3.11
CA GLN A 5 14.52 -8.94 -3.85
C GLN A 5 14.38 -7.84 -4.91
N SER A 6 13.85 -8.21 -6.07
CA SER A 6 13.58 -7.30 -7.21
C SER A 6 12.62 -6.15 -6.87
N ASN A 7 11.85 -6.28 -5.80
CA ASN A 7 10.93 -5.27 -5.27
C ASN A 7 11.55 -4.39 -4.17
N CYS A 8 12.88 -4.29 -4.08
CA CYS A 8 13.56 -3.39 -3.16
C CYS A 8 14.32 -2.31 -3.94
N LYS A 9 14.07 -1.02 -3.63
CA LYS A 9 14.66 0.14 -4.34
C LYS A 9 16.21 0.12 -4.41
N PHE A 10 16.85 -0.48 -3.42
CA PHE A 10 18.32 -0.58 -3.33
C PHE A 10 18.86 -1.92 -3.81
N SER A 11 18.01 -2.79 -4.39
CA SER A 11 18.45 -4.11 -4.80
C SER A 11 19.27 -4.05 -6.07
N PRO A 12 20.39 -4.79 -6.16
CA PRO A 12 21.09 -4.96 -7.43
C PRO A 12 20.24 -5.69 -8.47
N PHE A 13 19.21 -6.43 -8.04
CA PHE A 13 18.27 -7.15 -8.90
C PHE A 13 16.99 -6.36 -9.22
N HIS A 14 16.98 -5.06 -8.92
CA HIS A 14 15.83 -4.20 -9.18
C HIS A 14 15.67 -3.97 -10.69
N PRO A 15 14.50 -4.27 -11.29
CA PRO A 15 14.33 -4.14 -12.72
C PRO A 15 14.21 -2.67 -13.13
N ALA A 16 14.75 -2.32 -14.29
CA ALA A 16 14.68 -0.97 -14.84
C ALA A 16 13.24 -0.50 -15.14
N SER A 17 12.30 -1.45 -15.27
CA SER A 17 10.87 -1.19 -15.44
C SER A 17 10.15 -0.81 -14.15
N CYS A 18 10.76 -1.05 -12.98
CA CYS A 18 10.18 -0.66 -11.69
C CYS A 18 10.38 0.85 -11.47
N LYS A 19 9.45 1.63 -11.99
CA LYS A 19 9.36 3.09 -11.86
C LYS A 19 7.98 3.47 -11.31
N THR A 20 7.81 4.69 -10.82
CA THR A 20 6.48 5.22 -10.44
C THR A 20 5.52 5.13 -11.64
N PRO A 21 4.26 4.66 -11.47
CA PRO A 21 3.57 4.30 -10.22
C PRO A 21 3.71 2.80 -9.83
N VAL A 22 4.33 1.97 -10.65
CA VAL A 22 4.50 0.53 -10.39
C VAL A 22 5.35 0.31 -9.13
N CYS A 23 6.47 1.02 -9.01
CA CYS A 23 7.37 0.91 -7.86
C CYS A 23 6.66 1.17 -6.52
N GLN A 24 5.80 2.19 -6.46
CA GLN A 24 5.03 2.52 -5.26
C GLN A 24 4.06 1.40 -4.84
N ARG A 25 3.55 0.63 -5.81
CA ARG A 25 2.60 -0.47 -5.58
C ARG A 25 3.28 -1.79 -5.23
N THR A 26 4.50 -2.02 -5.70
CA THR A 26 5.16 -3.33 -5.61
C THR A 26 6.34 -3.35 -4.65
N CYS A 27 6.97 -2.20 -4.36
CA CYS A 27 8.18 -2.15 -3.53
C CYS A 27 7.88 -2.38 -2.06
N TRP A 28 8.65 -3.27 -1.41
CA TRP A 28 8.42 -3.65 -0.02
C TRP A 28 8.68 -2.51 1.00
N GLN A 29 9.37 -1.44 0.60
CA GLN A 29 9.51 -0.23 1.43
C GLN A 29 8.21 0.59 1.43
N TYR A 30 7.62 0.82 0.24
CA TYR A 30 6.35 1.54 0.08
C TYR A 30 5.11 0.75 0.56
N LEU A 31 5.29 -0.51 0.94
CA LEU A 31 4.23 -1.36 1.50
C LEU A 31 4.37 -1.53 3.02
N ARG A 32 5.38 -0.92 3.65
CA ARG A 32 5.65 -1.04 5.09
C ARG A 32 5.70 0.31 5.76
N TYR A 33 5.37 0.31 7.05
CA TYR A 33 5.46 1.50 7.88
C TYR A 33 6.87 2.15 7.81
N PRO A 34 6.98 3.50 7.73
CA PRO A 34 5.90 4.50 7.74
C PRO A 34 5.30 4.78 6.35
N GLU A 35 5.97 4.37 5.28
CA GLU A 35 5.56 4.58 3.90
C GLU A 35 4.49 3.55 3.52
N ARG A 36 3.23 3.81 3.86
CA ARG A 36 2.12 2.98 3.40
C ARG A 36 1.52 3.60 2.15
N TYR A 37 1.85 3.07 0.98
CA TYR A 37 1.16 3.42 -0.25
C TYR A 37 -0.35 3.23 -0.05
N SER A 38 -1.05 4.35 0.04
CA SER A 38 -2.49 4.41 0.03
C SER A 38 -2.85 4.82 -1.40
N PRO A 39 -3.21 3.89 -2.31
CA PRO A 39 -3.82 4.31 -3.56
C PRO A 39 -5.00 5.16 -3.13
N ASN A 40 -5.12 6.43 -3.52
CA ASN A 40 -6.21 7.29 -3.05
C ASN A 40 -7.53 6.51 -3.12
N ILE A 41 -8.03 6.09 -1.95
CA ILE A 41 -9.27 5.34 -1.84
C ILE A 41 -10.27 6.41 -1.45
N ASP A 42 -11.07 6.86 -2.42
CA ASP A 42 -12.23 7.68 -2.13
C ASP A 42 -13.28 6.78 -1.45
N GLY A 43 -13.08 6.53 -0.15
CA GLY A 43 -13.92 5.62 0.61
C GLY A 43 -13.41 5.29 2.00
N TYR A 44 -14.33 4.85 2.86
CA TYR A 44 -14.00 4.34 4.19
C TYR A 44 -13.35 2.95 4.08
N CYS A 45 -12.40 2.65 4.96
CA CYS A 45 -11.90 1.29 5.10
C CYS A 45 -13.05 0.34 5.54
N PRO A 46 -12.96 -0.98 5.29
CA PRO A 46 -14.04 -1.92 5.59
C PRO A 46 -14.58 -1.84 7.02
N SER A 47 -13.71 -1.65 8.02
CA SER A 47 -14.11 -1.48 9.42
C SER A 47 -14.90 -0.19 9.66
N CYS A 48 -14.50 0.93 9.06
CA CYS A 48 -15.23 2.19 9.17
C CYS A 48 -16.56 2.15 8.40
N SER A 49 -16.60 1.50 7.24
CA SER A 49 -17.83 1.25 6.48
C SER A 49 -18.82 0.41 7.27
N GLN A 50 -18.36 -0.69 7.90
CA GLN A 50 -19.16 -1.53 8.78
C GLN A 50 -19.70 -0.74 9.98
N ALA A 51 -18.83 0.04 10.65
CA ALA A 51 -19.21 0.85 11.80
C ALA A 51 -20.31 1.87 11.44
N MET A 52 -20.19 2.56 10.30
CA MET A 52 -21.26 3.45 9.84
C MET A 52 -22.57 2.70 9.59
N GLY A 53 -22.54 1.51 8.99
CA GLY A 53 -23.73 0.67 8.81
C GLY A 53 -24.44 0.32 10.13
N HIS A 54 -23.68 0.13 11.22
CA HIS A 54 -24.27 -0.05 12.55
C HIS A 54 -24.90 1.25 13.09
N HIS A 55 -24.39 2.42 12.78
CA HIS A 55 -25.00 3.69 13.21
C HIS A 55 -26.33 3.99 12.49
N TYR A 56 -26.53 3.50 11.27
CA TYR A 56 -27.80 3.69 10.53
C TYR A 56 -28.91 2.71 10.94
N TYR A 57 -28.58 1.57 11.57
CA TYR A 57 -29.58 0.56 11.97
C TYR A 57 -30.20 0.80 13.36
N TYR A 58 -29.71 1.80 14.11
CA TYR A 58 -30.21 2.20 15.43
C TYR A 58 -30.73 3.65 15.46
N GLN A 59 -31.18 4.18 14.33
CA GLN A 59 -31.98 5.41 14.22
C GLN A 59 -33.36 5.05 13.68
#